data_AF-A0A846PW12-F1
#
_entry.id   AF-A0A846PW12-F1
#
_cell.length_a   1.000
_cell.length_b   1.000
_cell.length_c   1.000
_cell.angle_alpha   90.00
_cell.angle_beta   90.00
_cell.angle_gamma   90.00
#
_symmetry.space_group_name_H-M   'P 1'
#
loop_
_entity.id
_entity.type
_entity.pdbx_description
1 polymer ?
#
loop_
_entity_poly.entity_id
_entity_poly.type
_entity_poly.pdbx_seq_one_letter_code
_entity_poly.pdbx_strand_id
1 'polypeptide(L)'
;MRKGQFFLVGAFSLAILFFVGISSQISPEGIVFPEIRAVSSLFDNVRNEYPRAANLGLNESEPVGRLTNFTNFVESKTRERGIEFSLLFVLTQNVSDNLNVTVGNFLGYPIDIELNVSGAVENLQVSDGGTDSNLFSNPPETFSLGISFNTTEKNLLLEKRKANLYFILDMRKGDNIIKGEVVS
;
A
#
# COMPACT_ATOMS: atom_id res chain seq x y z
N MET A 1 54.62 -20.56 42.12
CA MET A 1 53.34 -19.99 41.62
C MET A 1 53.51 -18.49 41.40
N ARG A 2 52.74 -17.87 40.49
CA ARG A 2 52.58 -16.40 40.28
C ARG A 2 53.41 -15.71 39.19
N LYS A 3 53.23 -16.09 37.91
CA LYS A 3 53.36 -15.16 36.76
C LYS A 3 52.18 -15.27 35.79
N GLY A 4 51.71 -16.49 35.50
CA GLY A 4 50.54 -16.72 34.63
C GLY A 4 49.19 -16.25 35.18
N GLN A 5 49.03 -16.18 36.51
CA GLN A 5 47.77 -15.74 37.13
C GLN A 5 47.51 -14.23 36.92
N PHE A 6 48.56 -13.40 36.91
CA PHE A 6 48.40 -11.97 36.63
C PHE A 6 48.06 -11.69 35.16
N PHE A 7 48.58 -12.52 34.25
CA PHE A 7 48.24 -12.43 32.82
C PHE A 7 46.78 -12.79 32.57
N LEU A 8 46.28 -13.83 33.23
CA LEU A 8 44.87 -14.24 33.17
C LEU A 8 43.92 -13.17 33.72
N VAL A 9 44.25 -12.58 34.88
CA VAL A 9 43.44 -11.49 35.45
C VAL A 9 43.46 -10.25 34.56
N GLY A 10 44.61 -9.89 34.00
CA GLY A 10 44.73 -8.77 33.06
C GLY A 10 43.89 -8.97 31.79
N ALA A 11 43.95 -10.16 31.20
CA ALA A 11 43.16 -10.50 30.00
C ALA A 11 41.65 -10.50 30.28
N PHE A 12 41.21 -11.00 31.44
CA PHE A 12 39.80 -10.97 31.83
C PHE A 12 39.28 -9.54 32.03
N SER A 13 40.06 -8.68 32.68
CA SER A 13 39.67 -7.28 32.88
C SER A 13 39.56 -6.51 31.55
N LEU A 14 40.46 -6.79 30.61
CA LEU A 14 40.44 -6.18 29.27
C LEU A 14 39.25 -6.67 28.44
N ALA A 15 38.90 -7.96 28.54
CA ALA A 15 37.70 -8.51 27.91
C ALA A 15 36.42 -7.88 28.49
N ILE A 16 36.32 -7.75 29.81
CA ILE A 16 35.15 -7.12 30.47
C ILE A 16 35.00 -5.66 30.03
N LEU A 17 36.10 -4.89 29.98
CA LEU A 17 36.08 -3.52 29.49
C LEU A 17 35.68 -3.42 28.01
N PHE A 18 36.11 -4.38 27.19
CA PHE A 18 35.71 -4.44 25.78
C PHE A 18 34.20 -4.73 25.63
N PHE A 19 33.65 -5.68 26.38
CA PHE A 19 32.22 -6.00 26.33
C PHE A 19 31.33 -4.90 26.92
N VAL A 20 31.76 -4.23 27.99
CA VAL A 20 31.05 -3.08 28.59
C VAL A 20 31.16 -1.83 27.70
N GLY A 21 32.29 -1.64 27.03
CA GLY A 21 32.48 -0.58 26.04
C GLY A 21 31.58 -0.76 24.82
N ILE A 22 31.42 -1.99 24.34
CA ILE A 22 30.50 -2.30 23.24
C ILE A 22 29.04 -2.13 23.68
N SER A 23 28.65 -2.58 24.88
CA SER A 23 27.27 -2.46 25.35
C SER A 23 26.83 -1.01 25.59
N SER A 24 27.77 -0.12 25.94
CA SER A 24 27.49 1.32 26.13
C SER A 24 27.46 2.14 24.83
N GLN A 25 27.95 1.60 23.70
CA GLN A 25 27.81 2.20 22.36
C GLN A 25 26.55 1.75 21.62
N ILE A 26 25.83 0.75 22.14
CA ILE A 26 24.49 0.42 21.68
C ILE A 26 23.55 1.41 22.37
N SER A 27 23.45 2.61 21.80
CA SER A 27 22.39 3.55 22.11
C SER A 27 21.04 2.82 22.00
N PRO A 28 20.11 3.00 22.96
CA PRO A 28 18.75 2.51 22.79
C PRO A 28 18.07 3.45 21.80
N GLU A 29 18.35 3.30 20.50
CA GLU A 29 17.34 3.63 19.51
C GLU A 29 16.13 2.79 19.92
N GLY A 30 15.03 3.46 20.27
CA GLY A 30 13.82 2.83 20.77
C GLY A 30 13.52 1.58 19.95
N ILE A 31 13.30 0.46 20.63
CA ILE A 31 13.11 -0.86 20.03
C ILE A 31 11.84 -0.82 19.17
N VAL A 32 11.95 -0.27 17.96
CA VAL A 32 11.01 -0.54 16.89
C VAL A 32 11.44 -1.90 16.38
N PHE A 33 10.65 -2.92 16.71
CA PHE A 33 10.90 -4.29 16.28
C PHE A 33 11.28 -4.29 14.79
N PRO A 34 12.39 -4.94 14.38
CA PRO A 34 12.87 -4.95 12.99
C PRO A 34 11.78 -5.29 11.97
N GLU A 35 10.81 -6.10 12.38
CA GLU A 35 9.65 -6.49 11.59
C GLU A 35 8.70 -5.33 11.28
N ILE A 36 8.45 -4.42 12.22
CA ILE A 36 7.56 -3.25 12.01
C ILE A 36 8.19 -2.29 11.01
N ARG A 37 9.51 -2.03 11.14
CA ARG A 37 10.25 -1.20 10.19
C ARG A 37 10.20 -1.79 8.77
N ALA A 38 10.24 -3.12 8.65
CA ALA A 38 10.14 -3.81 7.36
C ALA A 38 8.74 -3.68 6.73
N VAL A 39 7.65 -3.81 7.52
CA VAL A 39 6.28 -3.61 7.02
C VAL A 39 6.04 -2.16 6.62
N SER A 40 6.49 -1.19 7.43
CA SER A 40 6.37 0.24 7.12
C SER A 40 7.13 0.61 5.85
N SER A 41 8.37 0.15 5.68
CA SER A 41 9.14 0.40 4.47
C SER A 41 8.50 -0.22 3.22
N LEU A 42 7.96 -1.43 3.34
CA LEU A 42 7.25 -2.08 2.24
C LEU A 42 5.97 -1.33 1.87
N PHE A 43 5.21 -0.88 2.87
CA PHE A 43 4.03 -0.05 2.69
C PHE A 43 4.35 1.24 1.93
N ASP A 44 5.37 1.98 2.36
CA ASP A 44 5.77 3.23 1.70
C ASP A 44 6.24 2.99 0.26
N ASN A 45 7.00 1.91 0.02
CA ASN A 45 7.43 1.54 -1.33
C ASN A 45 6.22 1.24 -2.23
N VAL A 46 5.30 0.40 -1.76
CA VAL A 46 4.09 0.05 -2.53
C VAL A 46 3.25 1.29 -2.80
N ARG A 47 3.02 2.12 -1.78
CA ARG A 47 2.30 3.40 -1.92
C ARG A 47 2.90 4.30 -3.01
N ASN A 48 4.22 4.37 -3.10
CA ASN A 48 4.92 5.21 -4.06
C ASN A 48 4.98 4.60 -5.48
N GLU A 49 4.96 3.28 -5.61
CA GLU A 49 5.03 2.58 -6.90
C GLU A 49 3.67 2.45 -7.60
N TYR A 50 2.54 2.43 -6.87
CA TYR A 50 1.21 2.32 -7.48
C TYR A 50 0.90 3.38 -8.56
N PRO A 51 1.13 4.69 -8.31
CA PRO A 51 0.96 5.70 -9.34
C PRO A 51 1.86 5.48 -10.56
N ARG A 52 3.06 4.92 -10.36
CA ARG A 52 3.99 4.61 -11.46
C ARG A 52 3.49 3.43 -12.29
N ALA A 53 2.97 2.38 -11.64
CA ALA A 53 2.35 1.24 -12.33
C ALA A 53 1.14 1.69 -13.18
N ALA A 54 0.29 2.58 -12.64
CA ALA A 54 -0.81 3.17 -13.40
C ALA A 54 -0.30 3.97 -14.61
N ASN A 55 0.67 4.86 -14.41
CA ASN A 55 1.24 5.67 -15.50
C ASN A 55 1.89 4.81 -16.60
N LEU A 56 2.61 3.75 -16.22
CA LEU A 56 3.17 2.80 -17.19
C LEU A 56 2.07 2.12 -18.01
N GLY A 57 1.00 1.66 -17.35
CA GLY A 57 -0.11 1.05 -18.07
C GLY A 57 -0.91 2.04 -18.92
N LEU A 58 -1.04 3.30 -18.52
CA LEU A 58 -1.61 4.35 -19.35
C LEU A 58 -0.79 4.56 -20.63
N ASN A 59 0.54 4.56 -20.53
CA ASN A 59 1.43 4.69 -21.69
C ASN A 59 1.33 3.50 -22.66
N GLU A 60 1.01 2.32 -22.14
CA GLU A 60 0.87 1.09 -22.92
C GLU A 60 -0.58 0.78 -23.32
N SER A 61 -1.52 1.65 -22.99
CA SER A 61 -2.97 1.44 -23.19
C SER A 61 -3.55 0.20 -22.46
N GLU A 62 -2.89 -0.27 -21.40
CA GLU A 62 -3.34 -1.37 -20.54
C GLU A 62 -3.27 -1.03 -19.03
N PRO A 63 -3.84 0.11 -18.57
CA PRO A 63 -3.70 0.57 -17.19
C PRO A 63 -4.28 -0.38 -16.16
N VAL A 64 -5.46 -0.95 -16.42
CA VAL A 64 -6.11 -1.90 -15.53
C VAL A 64 -5.31 -3.20 -15.42
N GLY A 65 -4.88 -3.75 -16.57
CA GLY A 65 -4.07 -4.98 -16.59
C GLY A 65 -2.74 -4.82 -15.86
N ARG A 66 -2.05 -3.68 -16.04
CA ARG A 66 -0.80 -3.38 -15.33
C ARG A 66 -1.01 -3.20 -13.83
N LEU A 67 -2.06 -2.51 -13.41
CA LEU A 67 -2.41 -2.37 -11.99
C LEU A 67 -2.69 -3.72 -11.36
N THR A 68 -3.57 -4.53 -11.95
CA THR A 68 -3.89 -5.89 -11.45
C THR A 68 -2.65 -6.78 -11.37
N ASN A 69 -1.79 -6.77 -12.40
CA ASN A 69 -0.55 -7.54 -12.40
C ASN A 69 0.43 -7.08 -11.29
N PHE A 70 0.55 -5.77 -11.09
CA PHE A 70 1.36 -5.21 -10.00
C PHE A 70 0.78 -5.59 -8.63
N THR A 71 -0.54 -5.51 -8.46
CA THR A 71 -1.23 -5.91 -7.24
C THR A 71 -0.98 -7.38 -6.90
N ASN A 72 -1.15 -8.28 -7.88
CA ASN A 72 -0.86 -9.70 -7.72
C ASN A 72 0.62 -9.96 -7.34
N PHE A 73 1.55 -9.20 -7.92
CA PHE A 73 2.96 -9.29 -7.56
C PHE A 73 3.20 -8.86 -6.10
N VAL A 74 2.64 -7.73 -5.67
CA VAL A 74 2.78 -7.23 -4.29
C VAL A 74 2.16 -8.20 -3.30
N GLU A 75 0.97 -8.73 -3.60
CA GLU A 75 0.29 -9.71 -2.77
C GLU A 75 1.13 -10.98 -2.60
N SER A 76 1.70 -11.51 -3.69
CA SER A 76 2.61 -12.65 -3.64
C SER A 76 3.83 -12.37 -2.75
N LYS A 77 4.45 -11.20 -2.90
CA LYS A 77 5.65 -10.82 -2.13
C LYS A 77 5.40 -10.51 -0.65
N THR A 78 4.23 -10.00 -0.32
CA THR A 78 3.81 -9.78 1.08
C THR A 78 3.47 -11.12 1.74
N ARG A 79 2.77 -12.01 1.03
CA ARG A 79 2.45 -13.36 1.50
C ARG A 79 3.68 -14.20 1.81
N GLU A 80 4.71 -14.16 0.96
CA GLU A 80 6.02 -14.81 1.21
C GLU A 80 6.67 -14.38 2.54
N ARG A 81 6.31 -13.20 3.07
CA ARG A 81 6.83 -12.61 4.31
C ARG A 81 5.87 -12.72 5.50
N GLY A 82 4.75 -13.43 5.34
CA GLY A 82 3.69 -13.50 6.34
C GLY A 82 3.03 -12.15 6.62
N ILE A 83 3.00 -11.26 5.62
CA ILE A 83 2.31 -9.98 5.66
C ILE A 83 1.01 -10.15 4.88
N GLU A 84 -0.11 -9.87 5.53
CA GLU A 84 -1.38 -9.75 4.84
C GLU A 84 -1.45 -8.41 4.12
N PHE A 85 -1.97 -8.45 2.90
CA PHE A 85 -2.10 -7.31 2.02
C PHE A 85 -3.56 -7.19 1.59
N SER A 86 -4.10 -6.00 1.70
CA SER A 86 -5.43 -5.69 1.20
C SER A 86 -5.40 -4.37 0.45
N LEU A 87 -6.02 -4.34 -0.73
CA LEU A 87 -6.05 -3.16 -1.56
C LEU A 87 -7.39 -3.02 -2.27
N LEU A 88 -7.87 -1.79 -2.34
CA LEU A 88 -8.90 -1.38 -3.27
C LEU A 88 -8.37 -0.20 -4.09
N PHE A 89 -8.48 -0.26 -5.42
CA PHE A 89 -8.17 0.89 -6.26
C PHE A 89 -9.37 1.30 -7.10
N VAL A 90 -9.46 2.60 -7.39
CA VAL A 90 -10.43 3.20 -8.30
C VAL A 90 -9.64 4.03 -9.31
N LEU A 91 -9.77 3.69 -10.59
CA LEU A 91 -9.14 4.36 -11.70
C LEU A 91 -10.21 5.04 -12.55
N THR A 92 -10.08 6.34 -12.79
CA THR A 92 -10.97 7.06 -13.70
C THR A 92 -10.23 7.39 -15.01
N GLN A 93 -10.86 7.20 -16.15
CA GLN A 93 -10.29 7.49 -17.47
C GLN A 93 -11.30 8.15 -18.39
N ASN A 94 -10.85 9.15 -19.16
CA ASN A 94 -11.67 9.73 -20.22
C ASN A 94 -11.80 8.76 -21.41
N VAL A 95 -13.04 8.56 -21.87
CA VAL A 95 -13.34 7.79 -23.09
C VAL A 95 -14.33 8.60 -23.91
N SER A 96 -13.85 9.33 -24.92
CA SER A 96 -14.68 10.08 -25.86
C SER A 96 -15.75 10.94 -25.16
N ASP A 97 -15.30 11.86 -24.30
CA ASP A 97 -16.12 12.75 -23.44
C ASP A 97 -16.89 12.09 -22.29
N ASN A 98 -16.97 10.77 -22.26
CA ASN A 98 -17.45 10.01 -21.10
C ASN A 98 -16.31 9.73 -20.12
N LEU A 99 -16.66 9.27 -18.92
CA LEU A 99 -15.70 8.84 -17.91
C LEU A 99 -15.93 7.37 -17.59
N ASN A 100 -14.93 6.54 -17.87
CA ASN A 100 -14.90 5.18 -17.40
C ASN A 100 -14.32 5.17 -15.98
N VAL A 101 -15.03 4.56 -15.04
CA VAL A 101 -14.56 4.35 -13.66
C VAL A 101 -14.42 2.86 -13.44
N THR A 102 -13.18 2.43 -13.21
CA THR A 102 -12.82 1.03 -12.96
C THR A 102 -12.44 0.86 -11.51
N VAL A 103 -12.99 -0.16 -10.86
CA VAL A 103 -12.66 -0.57 -9.49
C VAL A 103 -11.91 -1.90 -9.53
N GLY A 104 -10.81 -2.00 -8.81
CA GLY A 104 -10.13 -3.27 -8.52
C GLY A 104 -10.24 -3.63 -7.05
N ASN A 105 -10.61 -4.88 -6.75
CA ASN A 105 -10.82 -5.37 -5.40
C ASN A 105 -9.85 -6.51 -5.05
N PHE A 106 -9.01 -6.29 -4.05
CA PHE A 106 -8.06 -7.24 -3.49
C PHE A 106 -8.14 -7.19 -1.95
N LEU A 107 -9.36 -7.10 -1.42
CA LEU A 107 -9.61 -7.04 0.02
C LEU A 107 -9.72 -8.43 0.68
N GLY A 108 -9.69 -9.52 -0.10
CA GLY A 108 -9.85 -10.89 0.38
C GLY A 108 -11.30 -11.38 0.42
N TYR A 109 -12.25 -10.59 -0.08
CA TYR A 109 -13.68 -10.91 -0.15
C TYR A 109 -14.38 -10.04 -1.22
N PRO A 110 -15.50 -10.51 -1.81
CA PRO A 110 -16.27 -9.72 -2.77
C PRO A 110 -16.91 -8.48 -2.11
N ILE A 111 -17.03 -7.40 -2.87
CA ILE A 111 -17.63 -6.14 -2.39
C ILE A 111 -18.73 -5.63 -3.33
N ASP A 112 -19.70 -4.96 -2.74
CA ASP A 112 -20.62 -4.07 -3.44
C ASP A 112 -20.14 -2.63 -3.21
N ILE A 113 -19.83 -1.92 -4.30
CA ILE A 113 -19.34 -0.53 -4.25
C ILE A 113 -20.32 0.38 -5.00
N GLU A 114 -20.76 1.43 -4.31
CA GLU A 114 -21.53 2.51 -4.90
C GLU A 114 -20.57 3.60 -5.39
N LEU A 115 -20.72 3.97 -6.65
CA LEU A 115 -19.99 5.04 -7.32
C LEU A 115 -20.96 6.16 -7.65
N ASN A 116 -20.67 7.37 -7.17
CA ASN A 116 -21.46 8.57 -7.47
C ASN A 116 -20.60 9.60 -8.21
N VAL A 117 -20.80 9.73 -9.52
CA VAL A 117 -20.13 10.74 -10.35
C VAL A 117 -21.05 11.94 -10.51
N SER A 118 -20.86 12.94 -9.65
CA SER A 118 -21.60 14.23 -9.70
C SER A 118 -23.13 14.08 -9.79
N GLY A 119 -23.68 13.12 -9.04
CA GLY A 119 -25.12 12.84 -8.97
C GLY A 119 -25.57 11.61 -9.77
N ALA A 120 -24.74 11.09 -10.68
CA ALA A 120 -25.01 9.83 -11.37
C ALA A 120 -24.49 8.67 -10.50
N VAL A 121 -25.39 7.79 -10.04
CA VAL A 121 -25.08 6.71 -9.10
C VAL A 121 -25.14 5.36 -9.79
N GLU A 122 -24.11 4.56 -9.60
CA GLU A 122 -24.00 3.21 -10.13
C GLU A 122 -23.46 2.27 -9.05
N ASN A 123 -23.92 1.02 -9.05
CA ASN A 123 -23.44 -0.01 -8.13
C ASN A 123 -22.66 -1.07 -8.91
N LEU A 124 -21.47 -1.41 -8.43
CA LEU A 124 -20.63 -2.47 -8.99
C LEU A 124 -20.45 -3.59 -7.97
N GLN A 125 -20.56 -4.83 -8.44
CA GLN A 125 -20.20 -6.01 -7.65
C GLN A 125 -18.83 -6.50 -8.10
N VAL A 126 -17.82 -6.33 -7.25
CA VAL A 126 -16.44 -6.66 -7.60
C VAL A 126 -15.98 -7.86 -6.79
N SER A 127 -15.73 -8.99 -7.46
CA SER A 127 -15.17 -10.18 -6.82
C SER A 127 -13.76 -9.90 -6.27
N ASP A 128 -13.35 -10.68 -5.28
CA ASP A 128 -11.95 -10.65 -4.82
C ASP A 128 -10.98 -11.04 -5.95
N GLY A 129 -9.87 -10.32 -6.05
CA GLY A 129 -8.90 -10.42 -7.15
C GLY A 129 -9.41 -9.91 -8.50
N GLY A 130 -10.61 -9.31 -8.54
CA GLY A 130 -11.31 -8.90 -9.75
C GLY A 130 -11.31 -7.39 -9.99
N THR A 131 -11.76 -7.02 -11.19
CA THR A 131 -12.03 -5.62 -11.57
C THR A 131 -13.38 -5.52 -12.24
N ASP A 132 -14.10 -4.44 -11.99
CA ASP A 132 -15.33 -4.09 -12.72
C ASP A 132 -15.32 -2.60 -13.08
N SER A 133 -16.11 -2.20 -14.07
CA SER A 133 -16.12 -0.84 -14.59
C SER A 133 -17.49 -0.36 -15.02
N ASN A 134 -17.75 0.93 -14.84
CA ASN A 134 -18.93 1.57 -15.40
C ASN A 134 -18.57 2.86 -16.15
N LEU A 135 -19.37 3.17 -17.17
CA LEU A 135 -19.21 4.34 -18.01
C LEU A 135 -20.24 5.41 -17.65
N PHE A 136 -19.75 6.53 -17.14
CA PHE A 136 -20.56 7.69 -16.80
C PHE A 136 -20.60 8.66 -17.97
N SER A 137 -21.82 9.00 -18.41
CA SER A 137 -22.03 9.83 -19.59
C SER A 137 -21.90 11.32 -19.27
N ASN A 138 -21.10 12.04 -20.07
CA ASN A 138 -20.94 13.50 -20.03
C ASN A 138 -20.77 14.13 -18.63
N PRO A 139 -19.84 13.66 -17.78
CA PRO A 139 -19.57 14.34 -16.52
C PRO A 139 -18.96 15.73 -16.77
N PRO A 140 -19.09 16.66 -15.81
CA PRO A 140 -18.44 17.97 -15.88
C PRO A 140 -16.91 17.85 -15.98
N GLU A 141 -16.24 18.90 -16.48
CA GLU A 141 -14.76 18.92 -16.60
C GLU A 141 -14.04 18.70 -15.26
N THR A 142 -14.60 19.23 -14.18
CA THR A 142 -14.23 18.91 -12.79
C THR A 142 -15.44 18.24 -12.14
N PHE A 143 -15.27 17.01 -11.64
CA PHE A 143 -16.36 16.20 -11.13
C PHE A 143 -16.08 15.72 -9.70
N SER A 144 -17.15 15.54 -8.93
CA SER A 144 -17.11 14.87 -7.63
C SER A 144 -17.31 13.37 -7.84
N LEU A 145 -16.45 12.56 -7.24
CA LEU A 145 -16.54 11.11 -7.18
C LEU A 145 -16.78 10.69 -5.73
N GLY A 146 -18.01 10.28 -5.44
CA GLY A 146 -18.38 9.55 -4.24
C GLY A 146 -18.09 8.07 -4.40
N ILE A 147 -17.45 7.47 -3.39
CA ILE A 147 -17.12 6.05 -3.32
C ILE A 147 -17.61 5.56 -1.97
N SER A 148 -18.55 4.63 -1.98
CA SER A 148 -19.12 4.06 -0.76
C SER A 148 -19.11 2.54 -0.80
N PHE A 149 -18.51 1.91 0.20
CA PHE A 149 -18.54 0.45 0.38
C PHE A 149 -18.38 0.12 1.86
N ASN A 150 -19.09 -0.88 2.35
CA ASN A 150 -19.12 -1.25 3.78
C ASN A 150 -19.39 -0.02 4.68
N THR A 151 -18.43 0.35 5.53
CA THR A 151 -18.48 1.54 6.41
C THR A 151 -17.61 2.69 5.89
N THR A 152 -17.04 2.55 4.70
CA THR A 152 -16.15 3.54 4.08
C THR A 152 -16.96 4.41 3.13
N GLU A 153 -16.88 5.71 3.34
CA GLU A 153 -17.43 6.72 2.44
C GLU A 153 -16.33 7.74 2.13
N LYS A 154 -16.11 7.99 0.83
CA LYS A 154 -15.11 8.96 0.37
C LYS A 154 -15.70 9.81 -0.74
N ASN A 155 -15.45 11.12 -0.68
CA ASN A 155 -15.75 12.03 -1.77
C ASN A 155 -14.46 12.71 -2.24
N LEU A 156 -14.20 12.63 -3.55
CA LEU A 156 -13.01 13.15 -4.21
C LEU A 156 -13.40 14.17 -5.28
N LEU A 157 -12.66 15.28 -5.38
CA LEU A 157 -12.81 16.23 -6.48
C LEU A 157 -11.71 15.96 -7.51
N LEU A 158 -12.10 15.61 -8.74
CA LEU A 158 -11.20 15.09 -9.78
C LEU A 158 -11.41 15.80 -11.12
N GLU A 159 -10.44 15.66 -12.02
CA GLU A 159 -10.46 16.25 -13.36
C GLU A 159 -10.79 15.19 -14.42
N LYS A 160 -11.76 15.47 -15.31
CA LYS A 160 -12.24 14.54 -16.34
C LYS A 160 -11.18 14.17 -17.37
N ARG A 161 -10.39 15.15 -17.82
CA ARG A 161 -9.42 14.99 -18.91
C ARG A 161 -8.10 14.35 -18.48
N LYS A 162 -7.95 14.06 -17.19
CA LYS A 162 -6.80 13.38 -16.62
C LYS A 162 -7.24 12.01 -16.12
N ALA A 163 -6.38 11.01 -16.25
CA ALA A 163 -6.56 9.78 -15.50
C ALA A 163 -6.29 10.05 -14.01
N ASN A 164 -7.18 9.58 -13.15
CA ASN A 164 -7.05 9.74 -11.70
C ASN A 164 -7.02 8.36 -11.05
N LEU A 165 -6.13 8.18 -10.08
CA LEU A 165 -6.02 6.95 -9.31
C LEU A 165 -6.30 7.26 -7.84
N TYR A 166 -7.29 6.60 -7.28
CA TYR A 166 -7.51 6.50 -5.84
C TYR A 166 -7.21 5.07 -5.39
N PHE A 167 -6.55 4.89 -4.26
CA PHE A 167 -6.46 3.57 -3.65
C PHE A 167 -6.41 3.62 -2.13
N ILE A 168 -6.91 2.55 -1.52
CA ILE A 168 -6.83 2.25 -0.10
C ILE A 168 -5.93 1.02 0.02
N LEU A 169 -4.90 1.13 0.84
CA LEU A 169 -3.90 0.08 1.07
C LEU A 169 -3.83 -0.23 2.57
N ASP A 170 -3.99 -1.50 2.90
CA ASP A 170 -3.80 -2.03 4.24
C ASP A 170 -2.74 -3.14 4.20
N MET A 171 -1.76 -3.08 5.10
CA MET A 171 -0.79 -4.15 5.34
C MET A 171 -0.79 -4.54 6.81
N ARG A 172 -0.88 -5.85 7.08
CA ARG A 172 -0.94 -6.39 8.45
C ARG A 172 0.08 -7.50 8.68
N LYS A 173 0.76 -7.47 9.83
CA LYS A 173 1.59 -8.58 10.33
C LYS A 173 1.38 -8.75 11.83
N GLY A 174 0.68 -9.81 12.22
CA GLY A 174 0.19 -9.98 13.58
C GLY A 174 -0.75 -8.83 13.96
N ASP A 175 -0.49 -8.19 15.10
CA ASP A 175 -1.27 -7.04 15.58
C ASP A 175 -0.88 -5.70 14.93
N ASN A 176 0.20 -5.68 14.14
CA ASN A 176 0.67 -4.45 13.50
C ASN A 176 -0.09 -4.23 12.19
N ILE A 177 -0.84 -3.14 12.12
CA ILE A 177 -1.62 -2.74 10.94
C ILE A 177 -1.14 -1.36 10.48
N ILE A 178 -0.81 -1.24 9.20
CA ILE A 178 -0.51 0.03 8.55
C ILE A 178 -1.55 0.22 7.45
N LYS A 179 -2.22 1.38 7.47
CA LYS A 179 -3.26 1.76 6.52
C LYS A 179 -2.90 3.08 5.85
N GLY A 180 -3.35 3.27 4.63
CA GLY A 180 -3.32 4.60 4.02
C GLY A 180 -4.08 4.69 2.70
N GLU A 181 -4.35 5.92 2.33
CA GLU A 181 -5.11 6.29 1.14
C GLU A 181 -4.27 7.24 0.29
N VAL A 182 -4.38 7.12 -1.03
CA VAL A 182 -3.67 8.00 -1.97
C VAL A 182 -4.60 8.40 -3.10
N VAL A 183 -4.51 9.66 -3.51
CA VAL A 183 -5.12 10.22 -4.72
C VAL A 183 -3.99 10.74 -5.61
N SER A 184 -3.94 10.33 -6.88
CA SER A 184 -2.91 10.72 -7.85
C SER A 184 -3.47 11.04 -9.22
#